data_AF-A0A958XVA4-F1
#
_entry.id   AF-A0A958XVA4-F1
#
_cell.length_a   1.000
_cell.length_b   1.000
_cell.length_c   1.000
_cell.angle_alpha   90.00
_cell.angle_beta   90.00
_cell.angle_gamma   90.00
#
_symmetry.space_group_name_H-M   'P 1'
#
loop_
_entity.id
_entity.type
_entity.pdbx_description
1 polymer ?
#
loop_
_entity_poly.entity_id
_entity_poly.type
_entity_poly.pdbx_seq_one_letter_code
_entity_poly.pdbx_strand_id
1 'polypeptide(L)'
;MPEEALATPLHDLLHLLDQAFGQDLYRALDPNVAIASPVAGHRDTEWLKRANTVGINVRTIGHFFNIIPYALTLPPAQNAIHILPIWEPGVVSSLYGPASWNVNPEFYSPELAATIRELNTVEKQLRVTVNLLHLLGRSVGMDVVPHTDRFSEMATANPGYFEWLQRRDLTITDHSDEVFRRVQALIFGHLAARGSAVAGLTIPDNADVFFSDLPERERLRILFGEPHDYAGRLKRRKVIVDMLYREGYETVPATMGPPYRGIEVDPDSAALVRDEEGRVWRDYRITKPETFSRVFGPLARYKLYESKDNNRNWELDF
;
A
#
# COMPACT_ATOMS: atom_id res chain seq x y z
N MET A 1 -7.62 -9.33 -29.08
CA MET A 1 -6.96 -7.99 -29.17
C MET A 1 -6.08 -7.71 -27.93
N PRO A 2 -6.55 -7.35 -26.71
CA PRO A 2 -5.65 -7.24 -25.55
C PRO A 2 -5.08 -8.58 -25.05
N GLU A 3 -5.90 -9.63 -24.98
CA GLU A 3 -5.46 -10.96 -24.52
C GLU A 3 -4.43 -11.59 -25.46
N GLU A 4 -4.61 -11.44 -26.77
CA GLU A 4 -3.65 -11.87 -27.79
C GLU A 4 -2.30 -11.13 -27.64
N ALA A 5 -2.33 -9.82 -27.38
CA ALA A 5 -1.10 -9.06 -27.15
C ALA A 5 -0.37 -9.54 -25.89
N LEU A 6 -1.10 -9.83 -24.80
CA LEU A 6 -0.54 -10.39 -23.57
C LEU A 6 0.04 -11.80 -23.74
N ALA A 7 -0.39 -12.55 -24.76
CA ALA A 7 0.16 -13.85 -25.12
C ALA A 7 1.42 -13.77 -26.00
N THR A 8 1.88 -12.56 -26.37
CA THR A 8 3.08 -12.38 -27.20
C THR A 8 4.31 -12.88 -26.45
N PRO A 9 5.10 -13.81 -27.02
CA PRO A 9 6.34 -14.28 -26.40
C PRO A 9 7.32 -13.13 -26.13
N LEU A 10 8.03 -13.17 -25.00
CA LEU A 10 8.95 -12.09 -24.60
C LEU A 10 9.99 -11.77 -25.69
N HIS A 11 10.56 -12.80 -26.33
CA HIS A 11 11.54 -12.63 -27.40
C HIS A 11 10.97 -11.80 -28.58
N ASP A 12 9.74 -12.09 -28.99
CA ASP A 12 9.10 -11.42 -30.12
C ASP A 12 8.74 -9.98 -29.75
N LEU A 13 8.28 -9.74 -28.52
CA LEU A 13 8.06 -8.40 -28.00
C LEU A 13 9.35 -7.57 -28.00
N LEU A 14 10.46 -8.12 -27.50
CA LEU A 14 11.75 -7.42 -27.48
C LEU A 14 12.23 -7.11 -28.90
N HIS A 15 12.05 -8.04 -29.84
CA HIS A 15 12.39 -7.80 -31.25
C HIS A 15 11.53 -6.70 -31.88
N LEU A 16 10.22 -6.67 -31.60
CA LEU A 16 9.32 -5.60 -32.06
C LEU A 16 9.74 -4.23 -31.49
N LEU A 17 10.10 -4.18 -30.20
CA LEU A 17 10.59 -2.95 -29.58
C LEU A 17 11.93 -2.50 -30.16
N ASP A 18 12.83 -3.43 -30.48
CA ASP A 18 14.13 -3.11 -31.07
C ASP A 18 13.98 -2.54 -32.48
N GLN A 19 13.09 -3.12 -33.28
CA GLN A 19 12.74 -2.58 -34.60
C GLN A 19 12.16 -1.16 -34.52
N ALA A 20 11.39 -0.86 -33.47
CA ALA A 20 10.74 0.43 -33.29
C ALA A 20 11.71 1.52 -32.77
N PHE A 21 12.63 1.18 -31.85
CA PHE A 21 13.39 2.16 -31.08
C PHE A 21 14.92 2.01 -31.19
N GLY A 22 15.42 0.90 -31.72
CA GLY A 22 16.86 0.63 -31.87
C GLY A 22 17.65 0.89 -30.59
N GLN A 23 18.69 1.72 -30.68
CA GLN A 23 19.60 2.03 -29.56
C GLN A 23 18.88 2.58 -28.30
N ASP A 24 17.77 3.31 -28.47
CA ASP A 24 17.04 3.86 -27.32
C ASP A 24 16.31 2.78 -26.50
N LEU A 25 16.01 1.62 -27.08
CA LEU A 25 15.48 0.47 -26.34
C LEU A 25 16.44 0.04 -25.24
N TYR A 26 17.71 -0.17 -25.58
CA TYR A 26 18.71 -0.66 -24.61
C TYR A 26 18.93 0.32 -23.47
N ARG A 27 18.82 1.63 -23.74
CA ARG A 27 18.82 2.66 -22.70
C ARG A 27 17.59 2.57 -21.80
N ALA A 28 16.42 2.28 -22.36
CA ALA A 28 15.19 2.11 -21.59
C ALA A 28 15.18 0.82 -20.75
N LEU A 29 15.87 -0.23 -21.20
CA LEU A 29 16.04 -1.50 -20.50
C LEU A 29 17.08 -1.45 -19.36
N ASP A 30 17.89 -0.39 -19.24
CA ASP A 30 18.79 -0.21 -18.11
C ASP A 30 18.02 0.35 -16.88
N PRO A 31 17.91 -0.40 -15.77
CA PRO A 31 17.18 0.06 -14.58
C PRO A 31 17.88 1.22 -13.85
N ASN A 32 19.14 1.54 -14.18
CA ASN A 32 19.86 2.68 -13.60
C ASN A 32 19.64 3.97 -14.40
N VAL A 33 18.99 3.88 -15.57
CA VAL A 33 18.66 5.01 -16.42
C VAL A 33 17.21 5.41 -16.21
N ALA A 34 16.94 6.71 -16.24
CA ALA A 34 15.59 7.26 -16.30
C ALA A 34 15.34 7.87 -17.68
N ILE A 35 14.34 7.37 -18.39
CA ILE A 35 13.84 8.00 -19.61
C ILE A 35 12.89 9.14 -19.22
N ALA A 36 13.11 10.32 -19.79
CA ALA A 36 12.27 11.49 -19.51
C ALA A 36 10.82 11.24 -19.93
N SER A 37 9.88 11.60 -19.06
CA SER A 37 8.45 11.54 -19.37
C SER A 37 8.12 12.46 -20.56
N PRO A 38 7.14 12.12 -21.41
CA PRO A 38 6.68 13.03 -22.47
C PRO A 38 6.16 14.37 -21.95
N VAL A 39 5.82 14.44 -20.66
CA VAL A 39 5.37 15.67 -19.98
C VAL A 39 6.45 16.31 -19.10
N ALA A 40 7.71 15.84 -19.15
CA ALA A 40 8.79 16.35 -18.28
C ALA A 40 9.11 17.85 -18.48
N GLY A 41 8.76 18.42 -19.64
CA GLY A 41 8.92 19.85 -19.92
C GLY A 41 7.82 20.75 -19.33
N HIS A 42 6.73 20.18 -18.81
CA HIS A 42 5.65 20.94 -18.19
C HIS A 42 6.03 21.36 -16.76
N ARG A 43 5.69 22.59 -16.38
CA ARG A 43 6.01 23.17 -15.06
C ARG A 43 4.87 23.10 -14.05
N ASP A 44 3.69 22.71 -14.50
CA ASP A 44 2.46 22.65 -13.72
C ASP A 44 1.62 21.43 -14.13
N THR A 45 0.42 21.32 -13.55
CA THR A 45 -0.52 20.22 -13.77
C THR A 45 -1.51 20.46 -14.91
N GLU A 46 -1.34 21.51 -15.73
CA GLU A 46 -2.28 21.80 -16.82
C GLU A 46 -2.36 20.68 -17.87
N TRP A 47 -1.27 19.92 -18.03
CA TRP A 47 -1.24 18.76 -18.93
C TRP A 47 -2.26 17.67 -18.52
N LEU A 48 -2.58 17.56 -17.22
CA LEU A 48 -3.56 16.57 -16.73
C LEU A 48 -4.95 16.81 -17.33
N LYS A 49 -5.31 18.07 -17.63
CA LYS A 49 -6.62 18.41 -18.25
C LYS A 49 -6.77 17.85 -19.67
N ARG A 50 -5.66 17.44 -20.30
CA ARG A 50 -5.61 16.89 -21.66
C ARG A 50 -5.13 15.45 -21.69
N ALA A 51 -4.91 14.85 -20.52
CA ALA A 51 -4.51 13.45 -20.41
C ALA A 51 -5.72 12.56 -20.67
N ASN A 52 -5.60 11.70 -21.68
CA ASN A 52 -6.56 10.65 -21.99
C ASN A 52 -6.03 9.35 -21.39
N THR A 53 -6.49 9.07 -20.17
CA THR A 53 -5.88 8.07 -19.31
C THR A 53 -6.55 6.70 -19.44
N VAL A 54 -5.74 5.64 -19.48
CA VAL A 54 -6.18 4.25 -19.31
C VAL A 54 -5.66 3.73 -17.98
N GLY A 55 -6.57 3.25 -17.14
CA GLY A 55 -6.23 2.55 -15.89
C GLY A 55 -5.89 1.09 -16.16
N ILE A 56 -4.75 0.61 -15.64
CA ILE A 56 -4.31 -0.78 -15.77
C ILE A 56 -4.14 -1.39 -14.38
N ASN A 57 -4.90 -2.45 -14.10
CA ASN A 57 -4.70 -3.29 -12.93
C ASN A 57 -3.65 -4.36 -13.24
N VAL A 58 -2.45 -4.23 -12.67
CA VAL A 58 -1.36 -5.17 -12.95
C VAL A 58 -1.73 -6.60 -12.51
N ARG A 59 -2.56 -6.76 -11.48
CA ARG A 59 -3.04 -8.08 -11.02
C ARG A 59 -3.84 -8.84 -12.08
N THR A 60 -4.53 -8.13 -12.98
CA THR A 60 -5.30 -8.79 -14.06
C THR A 60 -4.43 -9.18 -15.24
N ILE A 61 -3.21 -8.65 -15.34
CA ILE A 61 -2.26 -8.94 -16.43
C ILE A 61 -0.98 -9.63 -15.93
N GLY A 62 -0.89 -9.98 -14.64
CA GLY A 62 0.20 -10.74 -14.04
C GLY A 62 1.34 -9.87 -13.49
N HIS A 63 2.14 -9.26 -14.37
CA HIS A 63 3.37 -8.56 -13.97
C HIS A 63 3.56 -7.22 -14.69
N PHE A 64 4.46 -6.37 -14.19
CA PHE A 64 4.65 -5.02 -14.76
C PHE A 64 4.97 -5.03 -16.24
N PHE A 65 5.84 -5.94 -16.69
CA PHE A 65 6.25 -5.95 -18.09
C PHE A 65 5.09 -6.21 -19.07
N ASN A 66 3.99 -6.84 -18.62
CA ASN A 66 2.79 -7.06 -19.44
C ASN A 66 2.01 -5.77 -19.72
N ILE A 67 2.34 -4.67 -19.04
CA ILE A 67 1.82 -3.34 -19.39
C ILE A 67 2.29 -2.93 -20.79
N ILE A 68 3.48 -3.36 -21.23
CA ILE A 68 4.06 -2.95 -22.52
C ILE A 68 3.28 -3.50 -23.72
N PRO A 69 3.07 -4.82 -23.87
CA PRO A 69 2.25 -5.34 -24.97
C PRO A 69 0.82 -4.83 -24.90
N TYR A 70 0.24 -4.64 -23.70
CA TYR A 70 -1.06 -4.00 -23.55
C TYR A 70 -1.06 -2.56 -24.11
N ALA A 71 -0.07 -1.75 -23.75
CA ALA A 71 0.05 -0.36 -24.19
C ALA A 71 0.26 -0.20 -25.70
N LEU A 72 0.86 -1.21 -26.36
CA LEU A 72 0.98 -1.26 -27.82
C LEU A 72 -0.37 -1.43 -28.54
N THR A 73 -1.39 -1.96 -27.86
CA THR A 73 -2.76 -2.07 -28.42
C THR A 73 -3.57 -0.78 -28.29
N LEU A 74 -3.09 0.17 -27.48
CA LEU A 74 -3.82 1.40 -27.21
C LEU A 74 -3.63 2.42 -28.33
N PRO A 75 -4.70 3.11 -28.77
CA PRO A 75 -4.56 4.18 -29.75
C PRO A 75 -3.61 5.28 -29.25
N PRO A 76 -2.99 6.06 -30.16
CA PRO A 76 -2.18 7.22 -29.78
C PRO A 76 -2.96 8.25 -28.95
N ALA A 77 -4.29 8.31 -29.10
CA ALA A 77 -5.15 9.20 -28.34
C ALA A 77 -5.07 8.96 -26.82
N GLN A 78 -4.84 7.72 -26.36
CA GLN A 78 -4.67 7.35 -24.95
C GLN A 78 -3.24 7.63 -24.48
N ASN A 79 -2.89 8.90 -24.33
CA ASN A 79 -1.52 9.35 -24.06
C ASN A 79 -1.05 9.16 -22.60
N ALA A 80 -1.89 8.65 -21.70
CA ALA A 80 -1.54 8.46 -20.30
C ALA A 80 -1.92 7.06 -19.79
N ILE A 81 -1.03 6.45 -19.01
CA ILE A 81 -1.25 5.18 -18.31
C ILE A 81 -1.35 5.47 -16.81
N HIS A 82 -2.44 5.03 -16.20
CA HIS A 82 -2.59 5.02 -14.76
C HIS A 82 -2.41 3.60 -14.24
N ILE A 83 -1.32 3.35 -13.51
CA ILE A 83 -1.07 2.06 -12.87
C ILE A 83 -1.86 2.04 -11.56
N LEU A 84 -2.85 1.15 -11.48
CA LEU A 84 -3.63 0.93 -10.26
C LEU A 84 -2.72 0.42 -9.11
N PRO A 85 -3.14 0.49 -7.83
CA PRO A 85 -2.24 0.37 -6.69
C PRO A 85 -1.37 -0.90 -6.74
N ILE A 86 -0.05 -0.71 -6.57
CA ILE A 86 0.97 -1.75 -6.75
C ILE A 86 1.57 -2.25 -5.44
N TRP A 87 1.03 -1.78 -4.32
CA TRP A 87 1.57 -2.01 -2.99
C TRP A 87 1.22 -3.40 -2.47
N GLU A 88 1.99 -3.89 -1.51
CA GLU A 88 1.69 -5.12 -0.76
C GLU A 88 0.30 -5.03 -0.10
N PRO A 89 -0.55 -6.06 -0.21
CA PRO A 89 -1.93 -6.00 0.26
C PRO A 89 -2.07 -6.21 1.77
N GLY A 90 -3.15 -5.63 2.32
CA GLY A 90 -3.59 -5.74 3.71
C GLY A 90 -4.17 -7.08 4.15
N VAL A 91 -4.71 -7.15 5.38
CA VAL A 91 -5.20 -8.38 6.04
C VAL A 91 -6.42 -9.05 5.37
N VAL A 92 -7.12 -8.33 4.49
CA VAL A 92 -8.25 -8.86 3.71
C VAL A 92 -8.07 -8.63 2.20
N SER A 93 -6.82 -8.51 1.75
CA SER A 93 -6.47 -8.35 0.33
C SER A 93 -7.12 -7.13 -0.35
N SER A 94 -7.37 -6.06 0.42
CA SER A 94 -7.89 -4.80 -0.11
C SER A 94 -6.86 -4.13 -1.03
N LEU A 95 -7.20 -3.97 -2.31
CA LEU A 95 -6.38 -3.31 -3.32
C LEU A 95 -5.91 -1.90 -2.89
N TYR A 96 -6.79 -1.19 -2.21
CA TYR A 96 -6.57 0.20 -1.79
C TYR A 96 -6.10 0.33 -0.33
N GLY A 97 -5.91 -0.78 0.38
CA GLY A 97 -5.35 -0.81 1.74
C GLY A 97 -3.93 -1.37 1.73
N PRO A 98 -2.91 -0.56 1.42
CA PRO A 98 -1.53 -1.03 1.42
C PRO A 98 -1.11 -1.47 2.83
N ALA A 99 -0.51 -2.66 2.95
CA ALA A 99 0.13 -3.13 4.17
C ALA A 99 1.51 -2.50 4.38
N SER A 100 2.19 -2.11 3.30
CA SER A 100 3.46 -1.39 3.29
C SER A 100 3.57 -0.52 2.03
N TRP A 101 4.58 0.34 1.96
CA TRP A 101 4.95 1.07 0.74
C TRP A 101 5.93 0.29 -0.15
N ASN A 102 6.13 -1.00 0.11
CA ASN A 102 6.92 -1.85 -0.78
C ASN A 102 6.06 -2.26 -1.99
N VAL A 103 6.71 -2.41 -3.13
CA VAL A 103 6.07 -2.91 -4.35
C VAL A 103 5.77 -4.40 -4.17
N ASN A 104 4.55 -4.83 -4.48
CA ASN A 104 4.17 -6.23 -4.29
C ASN A 104 5.00 -7.15 -5.21
N PRO A 105 5.73 -8.15 -4.65
CA PRO A 105 6.49 -9.11 -5.44
C PRO A 105 5.63 -9.96 -6.38
N GLU A 106 4.30 -10.00 -6.23
CA GLU A 106 3.40 -10.67 -7.18
C GLU A 106 3.57 -10.17 -8.63
N PHE A 107 4.03 -8.92 -8.82
CA PHE A 107 4.21 -8.30 -10.13
C PHE A 107 5.58 -8.59 -10.77
N TYR A 108 6.36 -9.48 -10.19
CA TYR A 108 7.64 -9.89 -10.72
C TYR A 108 7.47 -10.91 -11.86
N SER A 109 8.20 -10.71 -12.96
CA SER A 109 8.31 -11.67 -14.06
C SER A 109 9.61 -12.48 -13.95
N PRO A 110 9.55 -13.79 -13.63
CA PRO A 110 10.72 -14.65 -13.64
C PRO A 110 11.31 -14.82 -15.04
N GLU A 111 10.47 -14.85 -16.08
CA GLU A 111 10.89 -14.97 -17.48
C GLU A 111 11.76 -13.78 -17.89
N LEU A 112 11.30 -12.55 -17.60
CA LEU A 112 12.07 -11.35 -17.90
C LEU A 112 13.42 -11.34 -17.20
N ALA A 113 13.48 -11.74 -15.94
CA ALA A 113 14.72 -11.81 -15.18
C ALA A 113 15.67 -12.91 -15.68
N ALA A 114 15.14 -14.00 -16.25
CA ALA A 114 15.95 -15.03 -16.89
C ALA A 114 16.58 -14.54 -18.20
N THR A 115 15.88 -13.69 -18.95
CA THR A 115 16.36 -13.09 -20.20
C THR A 115 17.31 -11.90 -19.97
N ILE A 116 16.97 -11.02 -19.03
CA ILE A 116 17.74 -9.80 -18.68
C ILE A 116 18.07 -9.87 -17.18
N ARG A 117 19.26 -10.38 -16.84
CA ARG A 117 19.65 -10.73 -15.47
C ARG A 117 19.67 -9.54 -14.51
N GLU A 118 19.87 -8.34 -15.04
CA GLU A 118 19.86 -7.09 -14.29
C GLU A 118 18.47 -6.79 -13.71
N LEU A 119 17.39 -7.27 -14.34
CA LEU A 119 15.99 -7.06 -13.95
C LEU A 119 15.49 -8.10 -12.93
N ASN A 120 16.36 -8.43 -11.99
CA ASN A 120 16.17 -9.47 -10.96
C ASN A 120 15.40 -9.02 -9.70
N THR A 121 14.73 -7.87 -9.75
CA THR A 121 13.86 -7.37 -8.66
C THR A 121 12.64 -6.71 -9.27
N VAL A 122 11.54 -6.71 -8.52
CA VAL A 122 10.25 -6.19 -8.99
C VAL A 122 10.31 -4.67 -9.23
N GLU A 123 11.09 -3.94 -8.45
CA GLU A 123 11.31 -2.49 -8.59
C GLU A 123 12.09 -2.15 -9.85
N LYS A 124 13.11 -2.95 -10.21
CA LYS A 124 13.84 -2.76 -11.47
C LYS A 124 12.96 -3.03 -12.69
N GLN A 125 12.10 -4.05 -12.60
CA GLN A 125 11.12 -4.34 -13.66
C GLN A 125 10.09 -3.22 -13.79
N LEU A 126 9.58 -2.67 -12.68
CA LEU A 126 8.73 -1.47 -12.69
C LEU A 126 9.45 -0.28 -13.33
N ARG A 127 10.70 0.00 -12.93
CA ARG A 127 11.52 1.09 -13.48
C ARG A 127 11.63 1.00 -15.00
N VAL A 128 12.02 -0.16 -15.52
CA VAL A 128 12.15 -0.37 -16.97
C VAL A 128 10.81 -0.30 -17.69
N THR A 129 9.74 -0.81 -17.07
CA THR A 129 8.39 -0.68 -17.62
C THR A 129 8.00 0.79 -17.79
N VAL A 130 8.26 1.63 -16.79
CA VAL A 130 8.03 3.08 -16.87
C VAL A 130 8.90 3.73 -17.96
N ASN A 131 10.18 3.34 -18.07
CA ASN A 131 11.05 3.84 -19.13
C ASN A 131 10.53 3.52 -20.53
N LEU A 132 10.07 2.28 -20.75
CA LEU A 132 9.50 1.85 -22.02
C LEU A 132 8.17 2.57 -22.32
N LEU A 133 7.34 2.81 -21.31
CA LEU A 133 6.12 3.61 -21.47
C LEU A 133 6.42 5.06 -21.86
N HIS A 134 7.44 5.67 -21.26
CA HIS A 134 7.90 7.00 -21.65
C HIS A 134 8.45 7.01 -23.09
N LEU A 135 9.20 5.98 -23.47
CA LEU A 135 9.72 5.80 -24.83
C LEU A 135 8.58 5.63 -25.86
N LEU A 136 7.48 4.96 -25.47
CA LEU A 136 6.23 4.87 -26.22
C LEU A 136 5.42 6.19 -26.24
N GLY A 137 5.93 7.27 -25.65
CA GLY A 137 5.28 8.57 -25.60
C GLY A 137 4.10 8.63 -24.64
N ARG A 138 4.01 7.73 -23.65
CA ARG A 138 2.94 7.70 -22.65
C ARG A 138 3.41 8.33 -21.34
N SER A 139 2.62 9.22 -20.74
CA SER A 139 2.86 9.64 -19.35
C SER A 139 2.37 8.57 -18.38
N VAL A 140 3.06 8.37 -17.26
CA VAL A 140 2.68 7.36 -16.26
C VAL A 140 2.29 8.03 -14.95
N GLY A 141 1.12 7.67 -14.43
CA GLY A 141 0.65 8.02 -13.09
C GLY A 141 0.36 6.77 -12.27
N MET A 142 0.27 6.92 -10.95
CA MET A 142 -0.06 5.85 -10.01
C MET A 142 -0.87 6.40 -8.85
N ASP A 143 -1.75 5.57 -8.29
CA ASP A 143 -2.51 5.90 -7.10
C ASP A 143 -1.62 6.09 -5.87
N VAL A 144 -1.75 7.26 -5.24
CA VAL A 144 -1.23 7.54 -3.90
C VAL A 144 -2.42 7.77 -3.00
N VAL A 145 -2.72 6.77 -2.17
CA VAL A 145 -3.90 6.80 -1.29
C VAL A 145 -3.54 7.30 0.11
N PRO A 146 -4.32 8.22 0.71
CA PRO A 146 -4.07 8.75 2.05
C PRO A 146 -4.62 7.83 3.17
N HIS A 147 -4.62 6.52 2.92
CA HIS A 147 -5.06 5.50 3.86
C HIS A 147 -4.29 4.20 3.64
N THR A 148 -4.35 3.31 4.61
CA THR A 148 -3.55 2.10 4.67
C THR A 148 -4.38 0.93 5.21
N ASP A 149 -3.85 -0.28 5.22
CA ASP A 149 -4.47 -1.42 5.91
C ASP A 149 -4.60 -1.17 7.43
N ARG A 150 -5.64 -1.70 8.07
CA ARG A 150 -5.89 -1.54 9.52
C ARG A 150 -4.79 -2.05 10.46
N PHE A 151 -3.83 -2.83 9.95
CA PHE A 151 -2.61 -3.22 10.68
C PHE A 151 -1.36 -3.11 9.79
N SER A 152 -1.31 -2.08 8.94
CA SER A 152 -0.15 -1.86 8.10
C SER A 152 1.12 -1.62 8.91
N GLU A 153 2.26 -1.76 8.24
CA GLU A 153 3.55 -1.37 8.77
C GLU A 153 3.57 0.11 9.15
N MET A 154 2.90 0.98 8.39
CA MET A 154 2.77 2.41 8.71
C MET A 154 2.03 2.62 10.03
N ALA A 155 0.89 1.93 10.22
CA ALA A 155 0.08 2.05 11.42
C ALA A 155 0.78 1.51 12.67
N THR A 156 1.47 0.38 12.53
CA THR A 156 2.14 -0.28 13.66
C THR A 156 3.52 0.31 13.97
N ALA A 157 4.23 0.86 12.98
CA ALA A 157 5.47 1.59 13.20
C ALA A 157 5.24 3.02 13.69
N ASN A 158 4.08 3.61 13.44
CA ASN A 158 3.75 4.96 13.87
C ASN A 158 2.35 5.06 14.49
N PRO A 159 2.04 4.36 15.61
CA PRO A 159 0.67 4.29 16.12
C PRO A 159 0.05 5.66 16.42
N GLY A 160 0.85 6.66 16.82
CA GLY A 160 0.39 8.01 17.11
C GLY A 160 -0.14 8.81 15.92
N TYR A 161 0.15 8.39 14.68
CA TYR A 161 -0.44 9.00 13.47
C TYR A 161 -1.78 8.38 13.08
N PHE A 162 -2.31 7.46 13.89
CA PHE A 162 -3.56 6.77 13.64
C PHE A 162 -4.44 6.85 14.88
N GLU A 163 -5.74 6.83 14.64
CA GLU A 163 -6.72 6.73 15.72
C GLU A 163 -6.95 5.25 15.99
N TRP A 164 -6.97 4.87 17.26
CA TRP A 164 -7.11 3.47 17.68
C TRP A 164 -8.34 3.32 18.57
N LEU A 165 -8.92 2.13 18.54
CA LEU A 165 -9.95 1.71 19.47
C LEU A 165 -9.57 0.37 20.09
N GLN A 166 -10.17 0.08 21.23
CA GLN A 166 -10.21 -1.24 21.83
C GLN A 166 -11.64 -1.77 21.78
N ARG A 167 -11.79 -3.03 21.39
CA ARG A 167 -13.06 -3.73 21.25
C ARG A 167 -13.07 -5.03 22.03
N ARG A 168 -14.23 -5.37 22.58
CA ARG A 168 -14.58 -6.72 23.02
C ARG A 168 -15.88 -7.13 22.34
N ASP A 169 -15.78 -8.12 21.47
CA ASP A 169 -16.88 -8.60 20.63
C ASP A 169 -17.59 -7.47 19.87
N LEU A 170 -18.81 -7.11 20.27
CA LEU A 170 -19.64 -6.07 19.64
C LEU A 170 -19.54 -4.71 20.32
N THR A 171 -18.73 -4.59 21.37
CA THR A 171 -18.60 -3.35 22.16
C THR A 171 -17.25 -2.71 21.96
N ILE A 172 -17.25 -1.45 21.52
CA ILE A 172 -16.05 -0.60 21.60
C ILE A 172 -15.91 -0.19 23.07
N THR A 173 -14.86 -0.69 23.73
CA THR A 173 -14.62 -0.48 25.17
C THR A 173 -13.79 0.76 25.44
N ASP A 174 -12.98 1.19 24.46
CA ASP A 174 -12.18 2.40 24.58
C ASP A 174 -11.89 2.96 23.18
N HIS A 175 -12.01 4.27 23.01
CA HIS A 175 -11.63 4.99 21.80
C HIS A 175 -11.03 6.36 22.17
N SER A 176 -10.47 6.49 23.37
CA SER A 176 -9.79 7.70 23.83
C SER A 176 -8.57 8.05 22.98
N ASP A 177 -8.16 9.32 23.01
CA ASP A 177 -7.02 9.80 22.22
C ASP A 177 -5.70 9.14 22.59
N GLU A 178 -5.62 8.51 23.76
CA GLU A 178 -4.42 7.88 24.30
C GLU A 178 -4.36 6.35 24.04
N VAL A 179 -5.32 5.78 23.32
CA VAL A 179 -5.31 4.34 22.97
C VAL A 179 -4.01 3.96 22.25
N PHE A 180 -3.49 4.81 21.37
CA PHE A 180 -2.26 4.53 20.63
C PHE A 180 -1.05 4.31 21.55
N ARG A 181 -0.99 4.93 22.74
CA ARG A 181 0.13 4.72 23.68
C ARG A 181 0.14 3.31 24.26
N ARG A 182 -1.04 2.71 24.48
CA ARG A 182 -1.13 1.29 24.89
C ARG A 182 -0.69 0.36 23.78
N VAL A 183 -1.04 0.68 22.54
CA VAL A 183 -0.56 -0.03 21.35
C VAL A 183 0.96 0.06 21.23
N GLN A 184 1.54 1.26 21.39
CA GLN A 184 2.99 1.46 21.43
C GLN A 184 3.65 0.64 22.53
N ALA A 185 3.10 0.64 23.74
CA ALA A 185 3.62 -0.13 24.86
C ALA A 185 3.62 -1.64 24.58
N LEU A 186 2.56 -2.18 23.96
CA LEU A 186 2.50 -3.59 23.56
C LEU A 186 3.54 -3.94 22.49
N ILE A 187 3.65 -3.12 21.45
CA ILE A 187 4.62 -3.33 20.37
C ILE A 187 6.05 -3.23 20.91
N PHE A 188 6.33 -2.24 21.76
CA PHE A 188 7.64 -2.06 22.37
C PHE A 188 7.99 -3.19 23.34
N GLY A 189 7.03 -3.64 24.16
CA GLY A 189 7.21 -4.81 25.02
C GLY A 189 7.50 -6.09 24.23
N HIS A 190 6.86 -6.26 23.07
CA HIS A 190 7.17 -7.34 22.14
C HIS A 190 8.60 -7.25 21.62
N LEU A 191 9.04 -6.07 21.19
CA LEU A 191 10.40 -5.83 20.73
C LEU A 191 11.44 -6.10 21.83
N ALA A 192 11.21 -5.64 23.05
CA ALA A 192 12.08 -5.90 24.19
C ALA A 192 12.25 -7.41 24.47
N ALA A 193 11.19 -8.21 24.28
CA ALA A 193 11.24 -9.65 24.47
C ALA A 193 11.86 -10.43 23.30
N ARG A 194 11.73 -9.95 22.07
CA ARG A 194 12.14 -10.67 20.85
C ARG A 194 13.44 -10.17 20.22
N GLY A 195 13.83 -8.93 20.51
CA GLY A 195 14.93 -8.25 19.84
C GLY A 195 14.53 -7.68 18.47
N SER A 196 15.50 -7.01 17.83
CA SER A 196 15.35 -6.42 16.50
C SER A 196 15.24 -7.50 15.43
N ALA A 197 14.41 -7.27 14.42
CA ALA A 197 14.30 -8.11 13.23
C ALA A 197 15.58 -8.11 12.37
N VAL A 198 16.39 -7.05 12.45
CA VAL A 198 17.71 -6.96 11.81
C VAL A 198 18.80 -7.09 12.86
N ALA A 199 19.68 -8.07 12.68
CA ALA A 199 20.83 -8.29 13.54
C ALA A 199 21.74 -7.05 13.60
N GLY A 200 22.15 -6.66 14.81
CA GLY A 200 23.03 -5.53 15.04
C GLY A 200 22.34 -4.15 15.10
N LEU A 201 21.03 -4.04 14.81
CA LEU A 201 20.29 -2.82 15.12
C LEU A 201 19.88 -2.82 16.60
N THR A 202 20.24 -1.76 17.30
CA THR A 202 19.91 -1.56 18.71
C THR A 202 18.49 -1.02 18.86
N ILE A 203 17.73 -1.60 19.78
CA ILE A 203 16.43 -1.05 20.19
C ILE A 203 16.72 -0.01 21.28
N PRO A 204 16.21 1.23 21.17
CA PRO A 204 16.30 2.22 22.24
C PRO A 204 15.70 1.70 23.55
N ASP A 205 16.15 2.21 24.69
CA ASP A 205 15.70 1.74 26.01
C ASP A 205 14.26 2.15 26.36
N ASN A 206 13.66 3.04 25.58
CA ASN A 206 12.32 3.55 25.86
C ASN A 206 11.45 3.67 24.59
N ALA A 207 10.14 3.48 24.79
CA ALA A 207 9.16 3.48 23.72
C ALA A 207 9.01 4.86 23.06
N ASP A 208 9.12 5.95 23.82
CA ASP A 208 8.94 7.31 23.31
C ASP A 208 10.03 7.67 22.29
N VAL A 209 11.30 7.37 22.57
CA VAL A 209 12.44 7.51 21.65
C VAL A 209 12.25 6.59 20.45
N PHE A 210 11.81 5.35 20.66
CA PHE A 210 11.56 4.44 19.55
C PHE A 210 10.49 4.98 18.58
N PHE A 211 9.36 5.49 19.08
CA PHE A 211 8.24 5.93 18.24
C PHE A 211 8.24 7.40 17.83
N SER A 212 9.02 8.26 18.50
CA SER A 212 9.03 9.71 18.22
C SER A 212 10.34 10.14 17.57
N ASP A 213 11.47 9.64 18.05
CA ASP A 213 12.79 10.17 17.66
C ASP A 213 13.50 9.32 16.60
N LEU A 214 13.28 8.00 16.62
CA LEU A 214 13.91 7.11 15.65
C LEU A 214 13.29 7.33 14.25
N PRO A 215 14.10 7.46 13.17
CA PRO A 215 13.56 7.57 11.82
C PRO A 215 12.67 6.37 11.47
N GLU A 216 11.55 6.63 10.78
CA GLU A 216 10.59 5.57 10.40
C GLU A 216 11.27 4.42 9.65
N ARG A 217 12.21 4.72 8.75
CA ARG A 217 12.97 3.70 8.01
C ARG A 217 13.71 2.73 8.94
N GLU A 218 14.27 3.22 10.04
CA GLU A 218 14.95 2.39 11.03
C GLU A 218 13.96 1.63 11.90
N ARG A 219 12.86 2.27 12.34
CA ARG A 219 11.75 1.60 13.02
C ARG A 219 11.22 0.41 12.23
N LEU A 220 10.95 0.61 10.94
CA LEU A 220 10.45 -0.42 10.04
C LEU A 220 11.44 -1.58 9.90
N ARG A 221 12.75 -1.31 9.91
CA ARG A 221 13.77 -2.36 9.90
C ARG A 221 13.81 -3.13 11.21
N ILE A 222 13.75 -2.44 12.34
CA ILE A 222 13.72 -3.08 13.67
C ILE A 222 12.47 -3.94 13.85
N LEU A 223 11.29 -3.48 13.41
CA LEU A 223 10.02 -4.21 13.54
C LEU A 223 9.91 -5.37 12.54
N PHE A 224 10.21 -5.10 11.27
CA PHE A 224 9.82 -5.98 10.17
C PHE A 224 11.00 -6.56 9.39
N GLY A 225 12.24 -6.09 9.57
CA GLY A 225 13.41 -6.61 8.85
C GLY A 225 13.73 -5.80 7.59
N GLU A 226 14.46 -6.39 6.65
CA GLU A 226 14.86 -5.70 5.43
C GLU A 226 13.72 -5.68 4.37
N PRO A 227 13.62 -4.64 3.52
CA PRO A 227 12.57 -4.55 2.50
C PRO A 227 12.53 -5.74 1.51
N HIS A 228 13.69 -6.32 1.19
CA HIS A 228 13.79 -7.45 0.26
C HIS A 228 13.36 -8.80 0.87
N ASP A 229 13.19 -8.89 2.19
CA ASP A 229 12.71 -10.08 2.90
C ASP A 229 11.18 -10.06 3.06
N TYR A 230 10.45 -10.06 1.94
CA TYR A 230 8.98 -9.98 1.94
C TYR A 230 8.33 -10.99 2.90
N ALA A 231 8.72 -12.26 2.80
CA ALA A 231 8.14 -13.33 3.61
C ALA A 231 8.42 -13.13 5.11
N GLY A 232 9.64 -12.72 5.47
CA GLY A 232 9.98 -12.43 6.86
C GLY A 232 9.26 -11.20 7.40
N ARG A 233 9.14 -10.12 6.61
CA ARG A 233 8.37 -8.92 6.97
C ARG A 233 6.92 -9.28 7.26
N LEU A 234 6.27 -9.97 6.32
CA LEU A 234 4.88 -10.40 6.46
C LEU A 234 4.69 -11.28 7.70
N LYS A 235 5.59 -12.23 7.94
CA LYS A 235 5.54 -13.09 9.14
C LYS A 235 5.62 -12.29 10.43
N ARG A 236 6.55 -11.33 10.52
CA ARG A 236 6.72 -10.47 11.72
C ARG A 236 5.52 -9.54 11.90
N ARG A 237 4.98 -8.97 10.82
CA ARG A 237 3.74 -8.19 10.84
C ARG A 237 2.57 -9.01 11.38
N LYS A 238 2.36 -10.24 10.88
CA LYS A 238 1.30 -11.14 11.35
C LYS A 238 1.39 -11.40 12.86
N VAL A 239 2.60 -11.56 13.41
CA VAL A 239 2.79 -11.73 14.87
C VAL A 239 2.33 -10.50 15.66
N ILE A 240 2.64 -9.29 15.18
CA ILE A 240 2.16 -8.04 15.80
C ILE A 240 0.63 -7.93 15.68
N VAL A 241 0.07 -8.23 14.50
CA VAL A 241 -1.38 -8.25 14.29
C VAL A 241 -2.06 -9.20 15.27
N ASP A 242 -1.56 -10.42 15.42
CA ASP A 242 -2.11 -11.41 16.35
C ASP A 242 -2.12 -10.92 17.78
N MET A 243 -1.03 -10.29 18.21
CA MET A 243 -0.92 -9.73 19.55
C MET A 243 -1.94 -8.61 19.77
N LEU A 244 -2.01 -7.63 18.87
CA LEU A 244 -2.95 -6.51 18.98
C LEU A 244 -4.40 -6.96 18.91
N TYR A 245 -4.70 -7.89 17.99
CA TYR A 245 -6.03 -8.47 17.82
C TYR A 245 -6.52 -9.20 19.07
N ARG A 246 -5.66 -9.97 19.74
CA ARG A 246 -6.01 -10.67 21.00
C ARG A 246 -6.34 -9.71 22.14
N GLU A 247 -5.64 -8.59 22.18
CA GLU A 247 -5.89 -7.51 23.16
C GLU A 247 -7.06 -6.60 22.75
N GLY A 248 -7.67 -6.86 21.58
CA GLY A 248 -8.82 -6.14 21.06
C GLY A 248 -8.50 -4.78 20.43
N TYR A 249 -7.23 -4.48 20.13
CA TYR A 249 -6.85 -3.22 19.50
C TYR A 249 -6.96 -3.28 17.98
N GLU A 250 -7.56 -2.26 17.40
CA GLU A 250 -7.56 -2.02 15.96
C GLU A 250 -7.60 -0.51 15.68
N THR A 251 -7.09 -0.10 14.51
CA THR A 251 -7.25 1.28 14.06
C THR A 251 -8.71 1.59 13.80
N VAL A 252 -9.13 2.82 14.09
CA VAL A 252 -10.45 3.32 13.70
C VAL A 252 -10.55 3.30 12.16
N PRO A 253 -11.58 2.64 11.58
CA PRO A 253 -11.70 2.52 10.14
C PRO A 253 -11.94 3.87 9.47
N ALA A 254 -11.50 3.98 8.22
CA ALA A 254 -11.79 5.14 7.39
C ALA A 254 -13.29 5.23 7.11
N THR A 255 -13.79 6.45 7.00
CA THR A 255 -15.20 6.76 6.80
C THR A 255 -15.36 7.78 5.68
N MET A 256 -16.54 7.79 5.07
CA MET A 256 -16.94 8.79 4.08
C MET A 256 -18.34 9.29 4.39
N GLY A 257 -18.55 10.58 4.14
CA GLY A 257 -19.82 11.27 4.38
C GLY A 257 -20.04 11.65 5.85
N PRO A 258 -20.72 12.76 6.13
CA PRO A 258 -21.20 13.07 7.48
C PRO A 258 -22.16 11.99 8.03
N PRO A 259 -22.20 11.78 9.35
CA PRO A 259 -21.13 12.15 10.27
C PRO A 259 -19.88 11.33 9.94
N TYR A 260 -18.73 11.99 9.81
CA TYR A 260 -17.46 11.34 9.45
C TYR A 260 -16.97 10.36 10.55
N ARG A 261 -17.64 10.27 11.70
CA ARG A 261 -17.27 9.43 12.85
C ARG A 261 -18.54 9.01 13.60
N GLY A 262 -18.38 8.41 14.79
CA GLY A 262 -19.50 7.89 15.56
C GLY A 262 -19.91 6.53 15.05
N ILE A 263 -19.03 5.55 15.23
CA ILE A 263 -19.18 4.19 14.73
C ILE A 263 -19.54 3.22 15.84
N GLU A 264 -20.21 2.15 15.46
CA GLU A 264 -20.41 0.97 16.28
C GLU A 264 -20.07 -0.28 15.48
N VAL A 265 -19.74 -1.37 16.17
CA VAL A 265 -19.47 -2.67 15.54
C VAL A 265 -20.76 -3.16 14.89
N ASP A 266 -20.71 -3.60 13.64
CA ASP A 266 -21.90 -4.14 12.99
C ASP A 266 -22.26 -5.52 13.62
N PRO A 267 -23.46 -5.64 14.24
CA PRO A 267 -23.88 -6.90 14.84
C PRO A 267 -24.26 -7.95 13.79
N ASP A 268 -24.47 -7.57 12.53
CA ASP A 268 -24.86 -8.51 11.47
C ASP A 268 -23.76 -9.57 11.27
N SER A 269 -24.19 -10.82 11.19
CA SER A 269 -23.33 -11.95 10.85
C SER A 269 -22.76 -11.87 9.42
N ALA A 270 -23.44 -11.16 8.51
CA ALA A 270 -22.95 -10.92 7.16
C ALA A 270 -21.80 -9.89 7.12
N ALA A 271 -21.66 -9.07 8.15
CA ALA A 271 -20.58 -8.09 8.32
C ALA A 271 -19.29 -8.72 8.88
N LEU A 272 -19.10 -10.03 8.63
CA LEU A 272 -17.95 -10.81 9.06
C LEU A 272 -17.10 -11.22 7.88
N VAL A 273 -15.81 -10.93 7.96
CA VAL A 273 -14.81 -11.40 6.99
C VAL A 273 -13.80 -12.26 7.74
N ARG A 274 -13.53 -13.46 7.21
CA ARG A 274 -12.44 -14.31 7.70
C ARG A 274 -11.22 -14.13 6.81
N ASP A 275 -10.07 -13.88 7.43
CA ASP A 275 -8.80 -13.87 6.70
C ASP A 275 -8.22 -15.28 6.53
N GLU A 276 -7.12 -15.38 5.79
CA GLU A 276 -6.38 -16.61 5.53
C GLU A 276 -5.83 -17.28 6.80
N GLU A 277 -5.66 -16.51 7.88
CA GLU A 277 -5.19 -17.00 9.20
C GLU A 277 -6.36 -17.40 10.11
N GLY A 278 -7.60 -17.32 9.61
CA GLY A 278 -8.81 -17.67 10.33
C GLY A 278 -9.30 -16.60 11.32
N ARG A 279 -8.68 -15.42 11.36
CA ARG A 279 -9.14 -14.29 12.18
C ARG A 279 -10.47 -13.79 11.66
N VAL A 280 -11.31 -13.33 12.58
CA VAL A 280 -12.65 -12.86 12.26
C VAL A 280 -12.66 -11.35 12.39
N TRP A 281 -12.73 -10.68 11.25
CA TRP A 281 -12.85 -9.24 11.14
C TRP A 281 -14.32 -8.86 11.09
N ARG A 282 -14.69 -7.88 11.92
CA ARG A 282 -16.01 -7.24 11.85
C ARG A 282 -15.89 -5.91 11.12
N ASP A 283 -16.92 -5.61 10.34
CA ASP A 283 -17.15 -4.26 9.85
C ASP A 283 -17.86 -3.41 10.91
N TYR A 284 -17.88 -2.11 10.63
CA TYR A 284 -18.45 -1.08 11.47
C TYR A 284 -19.52 -0.35 10.68
N ARG A 285 -20.50 0.20 11.39
CA ARG A 285 -21.51 1.08 10.82
C ARG A 285 -21.53 2.41 11.55
N ILE A 286 -21.94 3.47 10.85
CA ILE A 286 -22.15 4.79 11.43
C ILE A 286 -23.44 4.76 12.25
N THR A 287 -23.38 5.25 13.49
CA THR A 287 -24.50 5.24 14.46
C THR A 287 -25.67 6.14 14.04
N LYS A 288 -25.40 7.21 13.28
CA LYS A 288 -26.39 8.15 12.74
C LYS A 288 -26.12 8.38 11.24
N PRO A 289 -26.35 7.39 10.38
CA PRO A 289 -25.94 7.47 8.99
C PRO A 289 -26.83 8.44 8.18
N GLU A 290 -26.20 9.23 7.32
CA GLU A 290 -26.82 9.99 6.25
C GLU A 290 -26.62 9.30 4.88
N THR A 291 -27.13 9.89 3.80
CA THR A 291 -27.17 9.29 2.45
C THR A 291 -25.81 8.78 1.95
N PHE A 292 -24.71 9.46 2.30
CA PHE A 292 -23.36 9.10 1.83
C PHE A 292 -22.49 8.46 2.91
N SER A 293 -23.04 8.19 4.10
CA SER A 293 -22.32 7.55 5.20
C SER A 293 -21.83 6.15 4.82
N ARG A 294 -20.52 5.97 4.83
CA ARG A 294 -19.86 4.68 4.59
C ARG A 294 -18.71 4.49 5.57
N VAL A 295 -18.48 3.25 5.97
CA VAL A 295 -17.28 2.83 6.68
C VAL A 295 -16.52 1.86 5.79
N PHE A 296 -15.22 2.09 5.64
CA PHE A 296 -14.31 1.21 4.93
C PHE A 296 -13.53 0.42 5.96
N GLY A 297 -14.14 -0.64 6.48
CA GLY A 297 -13.58 -1.45 7.56
C GLY A 297 -12.09 -1.78 7.39
N PRO A 298 -11.63 -2.28 6.22
CA PRO A 298 -10.24 -2.66 6.02
C PRO A 298 -9.22 -1.50 6.07
N LEU A 299 -9.68 -0.26 5.93
CA LEU A 299 -8.82 0.90 5.74
C LEU A 299 -8.63 1.67 7.05
N ALA A 300 -7.40 2.01 7.39
CA ALA A 300 -7.05 2.99 8.41
C ALA A 300 -6.69 4.31 7.73
N ARG A 301 -7.16 5.42 8.29
CA ARG A 301 -6.79 6.77 7.84
C ARG A 301 -5.76 7.38 8.78
N TYR A 302 -4.91 8.24 8.24
CA TYR A 302 -4.05 9.09 9.07
C TYR A 302 -4.88 10.07 9.90
N LYS A 303 -4.45 10.28 11.14
CA LYS A 303 -4.96 11.32 12.03
C LYS A 303 -4.40 12.67 11.57
N LEU A 304 -5.25 13.49 10.98
CA LEU A 304 -4.91 14.85 10.53
C LEU A 304 -5.41 15.94 11.50
N TYR A 305 -6.33 15.58 12.39
CA TYR A 305 -6.96 16.45 13.38
C TYR A 305 -6.97 15.75 14.73
N GLU A 306 -6.85 16.52 15.81
CA GLU A 306 -7.02 16.03 17.17
C GLU A 306 -8.50 15.78 17.48
N SER A 307 -8.81 14.92 18.45
CA SER A 307 -10.20 14.77 18.90
C SER A 307 -10.52 15.77 20.00
N LYS A 308 -11.79 16.16 20.10
CA LYS A 308 -12.30 16.94 21.23
C LYS A 308 -12.60 16.04 22.42
N ASP A 309 -12.40 16.57 23.61
CA ASP A 309 -12.82 15.96 24.88
C ASP A 309 -12.41 14.48 25.03
N ASN A 310 -11.16 14.16 24.66
CA ASN A 310 -10.62 12.80 24.70
C ASN A 310 -11.44 11.80 23.85
N ASN A 311 -11.88 12.26 22.68
CA ASN A 311 -12.71 11.54 21.70
C ASN A 311 -14.03 10.95 22.26
N ARG A 312 -14.58 11.48 23.36
CA ARG A 312 -15.78 10.91 24.01
C ARG A 312 -17.01 10.84 23.12
N ASN A 313 -17.17 11.81 22.22
CA ASN A 313 -18.33 11.93 21.33
C ASN A 313 -17.98 11.74 19.85
N TRP A 314 -16.77 11.23 19.53
CA TRP A 314 -16.28 11.11 18.16
C TRP A 314 -16.15 12.44 17.40
N GLU A 315 -15.88 13.54 18.12
CA GLU A 315 -15.75 14.87 17.56
C GLU A 315 -14.28 15.23 17.30
N LEU A 316 -14.01 15.92 16.19
CA LEU A 316 -12.68 16.40 15.82
C LEU A 316 -12.53 17.89 16.13
N ASP A 317 -11.31 18.31 16.38
CA ASP A 317 -10.89 19.70 16.50
C ASP A 317 -10.28 20.18 15.18
N PHE A 318 -11.04 21.01 14.46
CA PHE A 318 -10.73 21.52 13.11
C PHE A 318 -10.15 22.93 13.15
#